data_AF-E1LV00-F1
#
_entry.id   AF-E1LV00-F1
#
_cell.length_a   1.000
_cell.length_b   1.000
_cell.length_c   1.000
_cell.angle_alpha   90.00
_cell.angle_beta   90.00
_cell.angle_gamma   90.00
#
_symmetry.space_group_name_H-M   'P 1'
#
loop_
_entity.id
_entity.type
_entity.pdbx_description
1 polymer ?
#
loop_
_entity_poly.entity_id
_entity_poly.type
_entity_poly.pdbx_seq_one_letter_code
_entity_poly.pdbx_strand_id
1 'polypeptide(L)'
;MIKLKAFLLSLVLVIATLALLNVTYVKKIDDYYKVKDNSIRYSTSYEKYKSRDILTSNITANTLVLLGSSELVATINEDYHPNKIFNYNDFNIMQIGTSYSQNIIQATTLGSIEGSMSKRKVAIVESVQWFEKDGTHQDAFLNKASQEHIFHMLDNDKISKETKEKLINRIIDITKGNKQQNDIYKKYKSYFIDER
;
A
#
# COMPACT_ATOMS: atom_id res chain seq x y z
N MET A 1 12.03 -37.02 -32.74
CA MET A 1 10.82 -36.25 -33.11
C MET A 1 9.78 -36.14 -31.99
N ILE A 2 9.46 -37.22 -31.26
CA ILE A 2 8.43 -37.20 -30.18
C ILE A 2 8.74 -36.16 -29.10
N LYS A 3 9.99 -36.10 -28.61
CA LYS A 3 10.41 -35.11 -27.60
C LYS A 3 10.25 -33.66 -28.06
N LEU A 4 10.55 -33.37 -29.32
CA LEU A 4 10.39 -32.03 -29.91
C LEU A 4 8.91 -31.64 -30.03
N LYS A 5 8.04 -32.58 -30.46
CA LYS A 5 6.59 -32.35 -30.52
C LYS A 5 5.99 -32.11 -29.14
N ALA A 6 6.41 -32.88 -28.13
CA ALA A 6 5.98 -32.70 -26.74
C ALA A 6 6.43 -31.35 -26.17
N PHE A 7 7.66 -30.93 -26.45
CA PHE A 7 8.16 -29.61 -26.06
C PHE A 7 7.34 -28.48 -26.67
N LEU A 8 7.10 -28.51 -27.99
CA LEU A 8 6.27 -27.52 -28.67
C LEU A 8 4.83 -27.49 -28.13
N LEU A 9 4.24 -28.65 -27.86
CA LEU A 9 2.92 -28.74 -27.23
C LEU A 9 2.91 -28.09 -25.84
N SER A 10 3.92 -28.34 -25.02
CA SER A 10 4.01 -27.72 -23.69
C SER A 10 4.13 -26.19 -23.77
N LEU A 11 4.88 -25.66 -24.74
CA LEU A 11 4.98 -24.21 -24.96
C LEU A 11 3.63 -23.60 -25.36
N VAL A 12 2.90 -24.26 -26.26
CA VAL A 12 1.54 -23.83 -26.66
C VAL A 12 0.60 -23.85 -25.46
N LEU A 13 0.64 -24.89 -24.61
CA LEU A 13 -0.19 -24.97 -23.41
C LEU A 13 0.15 -23.89 -22.39
N VAL A 14 1.42 -23.57 -22.20
CA VAL A 14 1.85 -22.46 -21.33
C VAL A 14 1.31 -21.13 -21.86
N ILE A 15 1.48 -20.86 -23.16
CA ILE A 15 0.97 -19.62 -23.79
C ILE A 15 -0.55 -19.55 -23.66
N ALA A 16 -1.27 -20.64 -23.93
CA ALA A 16 -2.73 -20.70 -23.80
C ALA A 16 -3.18 -20.47 -22.35
N THR A 17 -2.47 -21.05 -21.38
CA THR A 17 -2.76 -20.86 -19.95
C THR A 17 -2.53 -19.41 -19.54
N LEU A 18 -1.41 -18.79 -19.95
CA LEU A 18 -1.13 -17.38 -19.67
C LEU A 18 -2.16 -16.45 -20.33
N ALA A 19 -2.55 -16.73 -21.57
CA ALA A 19 -3.60 -15.96 -22.26
C ALA A 19 -4.95 -16.08 -21.55
N LEU A 20 -5.32 -17.29 -21.10
CA LEU A 20 -6.54 -17.52 -20.33
C LEU A 20 -6.52 -16.77 -18.99
N LEU A 21 -5.41 -16.85 -18.25
CA LEU A 21 -5.21 -16.13 -16.99
C LEU A 21 -5.35 -14.62 -17.18
N ASN A 22 -4.78 -14.08 -18.27
CA ASN A 22 -4.84 -12.66 -18.58
C ASN A 22 -6.28 -12.19 -18.87
N VAL A 23 -7.01 -12.89 -19.73
CA VAL A 23 -8.36 -12.51 -20.15
C VAL A 23 -9.42 -12.75 -19.06
N THR A 24 -9.15 -13.65 -18.11
CA THR A 24 -10.08 -13.99 -17.02
C THR A 24 -9.69 -13.35 -15.69
N TYR A 25 -8.67 -13.87 -15.02
CA TYR A 25 -8.30 -13.48 -13.66
C TYR A 25 -7.72 -12.07 -13.59
N VAL A 26 -6.75 -11.74 -14.44
CA VAL A 26 -6.09 -10.42 -14.42
C VAL A 26 -7.11 -9.34 -14.77
N LYS A 27 -7.89 -9.54 -15.84
CA LYS A 27 -8.96 -8.62 -16.21
C LYS A 27 -9.97 -8.43 -15.08
N LYS A 28 -10.39 -9.50 -14.39
CA LYS A 28 -11.33 -9.39 -13.27
C LYS A 28 -10.77 -8.58 -12.10
N ILE A 29 -9.47 -8.72 -11.80
CA ILE A 29 -8.80 -7.93 -10.76
C ILE A 29 -8.70 -6.46 -11.17
N ASP A 30 -8.32 -6.21 -12.42
CA ASP A 30 -8.23 -4.87 -12.99
C ASP A 30 -9.59 -4.16 -12.97
N ASP A 31 -10.65 -4.82 -13.45
CA ASP A 31 -12.01 -4.27 -13.47
C ASP A 31 -12.55 -4.03 -12.05
N TYR A 32 -12.07 -4.77 -11.05
CA TYR A 32 -12.49 -4.61 -9.66
C TYR A 32 -11.90 -3.36 -9.01
N TYR A 33 -10.64 -3.02 -9.31
CA TYR A 33 -9.95 -1.92 -8.62
C TYR A 33 -9.61 -0.71 -9.49
N LYS A 34 -9.64 -0.79 -10.83
CA LYS A 34 -9.44 0.35 -11.73
C LYS A 34 -10.80 0.95 -12.09
N VAL A 35 -11.40 1.64 -11.12
CA VAL A 35 -12.74 2.23 -11.27
C VAL A 35 -12.66 3.67 -11.77
N LYS A 36 -13.73 4.15 -12.42
CA LYS A 36 -13.87 5.56 -12.83
C LYS A 36 -14.48 6.44 -11.76
N ASP A 37 -15.23 5.85 -10.83
CA ASP A 37 -15.90 6.56 -9.75
C ASP A 37 -14.99 6.67 -8.50
N ASN A 38 -15.58 7.10 -7.39
CA ASN A 38 -14.89 7.28 -6.11
C ASN A 38 -14.99 6.05 -5.18
N SER A 39 -15.53 4.92 -5.64
CA SER A 39 -15.82 3.74 -4.79
C SER A 39 -14.57 3.19 -4.12
N ILE A 40 -13.46 3.08 -4.84
CA ILE A 40 -12.17 2.65 -4.27
C ILE A 40 -11.57 3.72 -3.36
N ARG A 41 -11.66 5.00 -3.72
CA ARG A 41 -11.05 6.09 -2.94
C ARG A 41 -11.58 6.13 -1.50
N TYR A 42 -12.87 5.89 -1.32
CA TYR A 42 -13.54 5.85 -0.01
C TYR A 42 -13.77 4.46 0.58
N SER A 43 -13.44 3.38 -0.15
CA SER A 43 -13.54 2.01 0.37
C SER A 43 -12.71 1.84 1.65
N THR A 44 -13.19 1.05 2.60
CA THR A 44 -12.45 0.68 3.82
C THR A 44 -11.81 -0.70 3.72
N SER A 45 -11.76 -1.28 2.51
CA SER A 45 -11.18 -2.59 2.29
C SER A 45 -9.70 -2.64 2.63
N TYR A 46 -9.31 -3.74 3.27
CA TYR A 46 -7.95 -3.92 3.74
C TYR A 46 -6.96 -4.16 2.59
N GLU A 47 -7.45 -4.80 1.54
CA GLU A 47 -6.77 -5.04 0.28
C GLU A 47 -6.34 -3.72 -0.38
N LYS A 48 -7.23 -2.71 -0.36
CA LYS A 48 -6.91 -1.36 -0.85
C LYS A 48 -5.72 -0.77 -0.09
N TYR A 49 -5.77 -0.80 1.24
CA TYR A 49 -4.74 -0.17 2.07
C TYR A 49 -3.37 -0.85 1.98
N LYS A 50 -3.32 -2.11 1.56
CA LYS A 50 -2.07 -2.86 1.44
C LYS A 50 -1.47 -2.86 0.04
N SER A 51 -2.27 -2.53 -0.98
CA SER A 51 -1.82 -2.58 -2.37
C SER A 51 -1.44 -1.21 -2.87
N ARG A 52 -0.17 -1.07 -3.28
CA ARG A 52 0.29 0.13 -3.96
C ARG A 52 -0.45 0.33 -5.28
N ASP A 53 -0.59 -0.73 -6.07
CA ASP A 53 -1.23 -0.64 -7.39
C ASP A 53 -2.70 -0.19 -7.32
N ILE A 54 -3.46 -0.66 -6.33
CA ILE A 54 -4.85 -0.19 -6.12
C ILE A 54 -4.85 1.30 -5.78
N LEU A 55 -3.99 1.75 -4.86
CA LEU A 55 -3.93 3.16 -4.49
C LEU A 55 -3.50 4.04 -5.67
N THR A 56 -2.40 3.70 -6.34
CA THR A 56 -1.83 4.51 -7.43
C THR A 56 -2.72 4.55 -8.66
N SER A 57 -3.46 3.47 -8.95
CA SER A 57 -4.42 3.45 -10.08
C SER A 57 -5.63 4.36 -9.86
N ASN A 58 -5.90 4.76 -8.61
CA ASN A 58 -7.07 5.55 -8.25
C ASN A 58 -6.73 6.97 -7.78
N ILE A 59 -5.46 7.33 -7.65
CA ILE A 59 -5.01 8.70 -7.38
C ILE A 59 -4.90 9.47 -8.70
N THR A 60 -5.56 10.62 -8.77
CA THR A 60 -5.59 11.50 -9.96
C THR A 60 -5.18 12.93 -9.60
N ALA A 61 -5.19 13.84 -10.58
CA ALA A 61 -5.00 15.28 -10.33
C ALA A 61 -6.05 15.91 -9.42
N ASN A 62 -7.23 15.29 -9.29
CA ASN A 62 -8.33 15.77 -8.47
C ASN A 62 -8.37 15.13 -7.08
N THR A 63 -7.40 14.26 -6.78
CA THR A 63 -7.38 13.46 -5.55
C THR A 63 -6.45 14.08 -4.51
N LEU A 64 -6.98 14.37 -3.33
CA LEU A 64 -6.19 14.66 -2.12
C LEU A 64 -6.01 13.37 -1.32
N VAL A 65 -4.79 13.07 -0.89
CA VAL A 65 -4.56 11.94 0.03
C VAL A 65 -4.83 12.40 1.46
N LEU A 66 -5.69 11.66 2.17
CA LEU A 66 -5.97 11.83 3.60
C LEU A 66 -5.47 10.60 4.36
N LEU A 67 -4.49 10.80 5.22
CA LEU A 67 -3.94 9.77 6.09
C LEU A 67 -4.56 9.89 7.49
N GLY A 68 -4.94 8.76 8.06
CA GLY A 68 -5.57 8.69 9.38
C GLY A 68 -5.60 7.27 9.93
N SER A 69 -6.47 7.01 10.89
CA SER A 69 -6.68 5.72 11.52
C SER A 69 -8.17 5.33 11.60
N SER A 70 -8.69 5.01 12.78
CA SER A 70 -10.04 4.50 12.98
C SER A 70 -11.12 5.54 12.72
N GLU A 71 -10.81 6.83 12.86
CA GLU A 71 -11.75 7.93 12.61
C GLU A 71 -12.29 7.93 11.18
N LEU A 72 -11.48 7.51 10.20
CA LEU A 72 -11.85 7.40 8.78
C LEU A 72 -12.79 6.21 8.48
N VAL A 73 -12.94 5.29 9.42
CA VAL A 73 -13.81 4.11 9.29
C VAL A 73 -15.02 4.24 10.19
N ALA A 74 -14.83 4.67 11.43
CA ALA A 74 -15.87 4.79 12.44
C ALA A 74 -16.95 5.81 12.04
N THR A 75 -16.56 6.88 11.34
CA THR A 75 -17.47 7.95 10.95
C THR A 75 -17.98 7.82 9.51
N ILE A 76 -17.71 6.72 8.80
CA ILE A 76 -17.98 6.60 7.35
C ILE A 76 -19.45 6.81 6.92
N ASN A 77 -20.39 6.56 7.84
CA ASN A 77 -21.82 6.69 7.61
C ASN A 77 -22.39 8.04 8.05
N GLU A 78 -21.58 8.87 8.72
CA GLU A 78 -22.00 10.16 9.23
C GLU A 78 -22.06 11.21 8.12
N ASP A 79 -23.03 12.13 8.20
CA ASP A 79 -23.24 13.16 7.17
C ASP A 79 -22.05 14.11 7.02
N TYR A 80 -21.25 14.27 8.09
CA TYR A 80 -20.06 15.11 8.09
C TYR A 80 -18.80 14.38 7.58
N HIS A 81 -18.89 13.11 7.20
CA HIS A 81 -17.73 12.35 6.78
C HIS A 81 -17.19 12.85 5.42
N PRO A 82 -15.86 12.81 5.18
CA PRO A 82 -15.28 13.22 3.90
C PRO A 82 -15.87 12.55 2.65
N ASN A 83 -16.40 11.32 2.75
CA ASN A 83 -17.07 10.64 1.64
C ASN A 83 -18.46 11.20 1.29
N LYS A 84 -19.08 11.99 2.18
CA LYS A 84 -20.35 12.68 1.96
C LYS A 84 -20.12 14.09 1.46
N ILE A 85 -19.09 14.76 2.01
CA ILE A 85 -18.80 16.16 1.72
C ILE A 85 -17.94 16.33 0.46
N PHE A 86 -16.96 15.46 0.23
CA PHE A 86 -15.92 15.68 -0.79
C PHE A 86 -15.91 14.64 -1.91
N ASN A 87 -17.06 14.07 -2.28
CA ASN A 87 -17.16 12.97 -3.22
C ASN A 87 -17.57 13.44 -4.62
N TYR A 88 -16.70 14.23 -5.26
CA TYR A 88 -16.96 14.81 -6.58
C TYR A 88 -15.98 14.27 -7.64
N ASN A 89 -16.30 14.52 -8.91
CA ASN A 89 -15.45 14.14 -10.04
C ASN A 89 -14.21 15.04 -10.17
N ASP A 90 -14.36 16.31 -9.81
CA ASP A 90 -13.34 17.37 -9.89
C ASP A 90 -12.59 17.60 -8.57
N PHE A 91 -13.10 17.06 -7.46
CA PHE A 91 -12.40 16.97 -6.19
C PHE A 91 -12.83 15.74 -5.39
N ASN A 92 -11.85 14.92 -4.96
CA ASN A 92 -12.09 13.75 -4.14
C ASN A 92 -10.93 13.44 -3.19
N ILE A 93 -11.20 12.61 -2.20
CA ILE A 93 -10.24 12.18 -1.20
C ILE A 93 -9.93 10.70 -1.34
N MET A 94 -8.64 10.36 -1.46
CA MET A 94 -8.14 9.03 -1.21
C MET A 94 -7.88 8.89 0.29
N GLN A 95 -8.81 8.27 1.01
CA GLN A 95 -8.64 8.03 2.44
C GLN A 95 -7.80 6.77 2.66
N ILE A 96 -6.80 6.85 3.52
CA ILE A 96 -5.89 5.75 3.85
C ILE A 96 -5.76 5.72 5.36
N GLY A 97 -6.39 4.74 5.98
CA GLY A 97 -6.37 4.61 7.43
C GLY A 97 -7.46 3.68 7.95
N THR A 98 -7.08 2.90 8.94
CA THR A 98 -7.98 2.10 9.79
C THR A 98 -7.35 2.02 11.17
N SER A 99 -7.97 1.33 12.13
CA SER A 99 -7.45 1.20 13.49
C SER A 99 -5.97 0.82 13.50
N TYR A 100 -5.14 1.56 14.25
CA TYR A 100 -3.68 1.40 14.35
C TYR A 100 -2.86 1.73 13.08
N SER A 101 -3.44 2.40 12.08
CA SER A 101 -2.69 3.05 11.00
C SER A 101 -1.97 4.31 11.51
N GLN A 102 -0.88 4.11 12.27
CA GLN A 102 -0.05 5.20 12.83
C GLN A 102 1.06 5.63 11.85
N ASN A 103 1.89 6.60 12.27
CA ASN A 103 2.87 7.29 11.45
C ASN A 103 3.81 6.35 10.68
N ILE A 104 4.21 5.20 11.26
CA ILE A 104 5.10 4.25 10.56
C ILE A 104 4.41 3.54 9.37
N ILE A 105 3.12 3.24 9.50
CA ILE A 105 2.31 2.65 8.41
C ILE A 105 2.02 3.74 7.36
N GLN A 106 1.69 4.94 7.82
CA GLN A 106 1.45 6.09 6.95
C GLN A 106 2.70 6.50 6.17
N ALA A 107 3.88 6.50 6.80
CA ALA A 107 5.15 6.83 6.16
C ALA A 107 5.55 5.83 5.06
N THR A 108 5.38 4.53 5.33
CA THR A 108 5.65 3.50 4.30
C THR A 108 4.69 3.62 3.13
N THR A 109 3.41 3.86 3.40
CA THR A 109 2.41 4.05 2.34
C THR A 109 2.66 5.32 1.53
N LEU A 110 2.88 6.47 2.19
CA LEU A 110 3.13 7.75 1.52
C LEU A 110 4.39 7.72 0.66
N GLY A 111 5.50 7.21 1.21
CA GLY A 111 6.76 7.07 0.45
C GLY A 111 6.64 6.13 -0.75
N SER A 112 5.73 5.16 -0.68
CA SER A 112 5.44 4.20 -1.76
C SER A 112 4.58 4.79 -2.89
N ILE A 113 3.67 5.72 -2.59
CA ILE A 113 2.68 6.24 -3.54
C ILE A 113 2.95 7.68 -4.03
N GLU A 114 3.88 8.44 -3.42
CA GLU A 114 4.06 9.87 -3.71
C GLU A 114 4.25 10.17 -5.20
N GLY A 115 4.92 9.28 -5.93
CA GLY A 115 5.14 9.44 -7.38
C GLY A 115 3.84 9.53 -8.20
N SER A 116 2.73 9.01 -7.68
CA SER A 116 1.40 9.11 -8.32
C SER A 116 0.61 10.35 -7.88
N MET A 117 1.05 11.04 -6.83
CA MET A 117 0.38 12.21 -6.29
C MET A 117 0.79 13.48 -7.05
N SER A 118 0.12 13.76 -8.17
CA SER A 118 0.44 14.93 -9.03
C SER A 118 0.55 16.28 -8.30
N LYS A 119 -0.34 16.55 -7.33
CA LYS A 119 -0.32 17.79 -6.51
C LYS A 119 0.67 17.75 -5.34
N ARG A 120 1.17 16.56 -4.97
CA ARG A 120 2.00 16.30 -3.79
C ARG A 120 1.52 17.00 -2.51
N LYS A 121 0.20 17.02 -2.32
CA LYS A 121 -0.46 17.51 -1.10
C LYS A 121 -1.04 16.31 -0.35
N VAL A 122 -0.88 16.34 0.97
CA VAL A 122 -1.39 15.32 1.88
C VAL A 122 -2.02 16.02 3.08
N ALA A 123 -3.14 15.50 3.55
CA ALA A 123 -3.71 15.82 4.85
C ALA A 123 -3.45 14.63 5.79
N ILE A 124 -3.06 14.91 7.02
CA ILE A 124 -2.76 13.88 8.02
C ILE A 124 -3.56 14.22 9.28
N VAL A 125 -4.35 13.26 9.74
CA VAL A 125 -4.94 13.30 11.09
C VAL A 125 -3.91 12.70 12.03
N GLU A 126 -3.45 13.48 13.01
CA GLU A 126 -2.52 13.03 14.04
C GLU A 126 -3.26 12.93 15.37
N SER A 127 -3.26 11.75 15.97
CA SER A 127 -3.92 11.49 17.25
C SER A 127 -2.87 11.42 18.37
N VAL A 128 -3.09 12.20 19.42
CA VAL A 128 -2.20 12.25 20.60
C VAL A 128 -2.07 10.86 21.24
N GLN A 129 -3.12 10.03 21.15
CA GLN A 129 -3.12 8.65 21.64
C GLN A 129 -2.09 7.75 20.94
N TRP A 130 -1.50 8.15 19.81
CA TRP A 130 -0.46 7.35 19.14
C TRP A 130 0.92 7.48 19.79
N PHE A 131 1.12 8.53 20.60
CA PHE A 131 2.40 8.87 21.21
C PHE A 131 2.56 8.23 22.60
N GLU A 132 2.24 6.93 22.68
CA GLU A 132 2.48 6.13 23.87
C GLU A 132 3.98 5.88 24.08
N LYS A 133 4.36 5.59 25.32
CA LYS A 133 5.75 5.36 25.72
C LYS A 133 6.47 4.30 24.86
N ASP A 134 5.76 3.21 24.56
CA ASP A 134 6.31 2.08 23.80
C ASP A 134 6.03 2.20 22.28
N GLY A 135 5.26 3.22 21.88
CA GLY A 135 4.83 3.46 20.50
C GLY A 135 3.94 2.35 19.94
N THR A 136 4.00 2.15 18.63
CA THR A 136 3.17 1.15 17.91
C THR A 136 3.37 -0.27 18.45
N HIS A 137 2.27 -0.92 18.86
CA HIS A 137 2.27 -2.33 19.25
C HIS A 137 2.67 -3.26 18.09
N GLN A 138 3.43 -4.30 18.41
CA GLN A 138 3.92 -5.27 17.43
C GLN A 138 2.79 -5.93 16.63
N ASP A 139 1.76 -6.45 17.29
CA ASP A 139 0.66 -7.16 16.61
C ASP A 139 -0.13 -6.23 15.68
N ALA A 140 -0.32 -4.98 16.11
CA ALA A 140 -0.95 -3.95 15.30
C ALA A 140 -0.11 -3.63 14.05
N PHE A 141 1.21 -3.47 14.21
CA PHE A 141 2.12 -3.29 13.07
C PHE A 141 2.08 -4.49 12.12
N LEU A 142 2.20 -5.71 12.63
CA LEU A 142 2.18 -6.94 11.82
C LEU A 142 0.86 -7.08 11.04
N ASN A 143 -0.25 -6.67 11.65
CA ASN A 143 -1.53 -6.62 10.95
C ASN A 143 -1.55 -5.54 9.86
N LYS A 144 -0.99 -4.35 10.06
CA LYS A 144 -1.14 -3.24 9.11
C LYS A 144 -0.05 -3.13 8.05
N ALA A 145 1.16 -3.59 8.34
CA ALA A 145 2.28 -3.47 7.45
C ALA A 145 2.02 -4.15 6.10
N SER A 146 2.37 -3.46 5.02
CA SER A 146 2.46 -4.01 3.67
C SER A 146 3.93 -4.10 3.27
N GLN A 147 4.39 -5.30 2.93
CA GLN A 147 5.74 -5.50 2.42
C GLN A 147 5.97 -4.73 1.11
N GLU A 148 4.93 -4.63 0.27
CA GLU A 148 4.96 -3.86 -0.98
C GLU A 148 5.22 -2.37 -0.71
N HIS A 149 4.49 -1.77 0.24
CA HIS A 149 4.72 -0.37 0.60
C HIS A 149 6.10 -0.13 1.21
N ILE A 150 6.55 -1.03 2.09
CA ILE A 150 7.89 -0.94 2.68
C ILE A 150 8.96 -1.02 1.59
N PHE A 151 8.85 -1.98 0.67
CA PHE A 151 9.78 -2.14 -0.45
C PHE A 151 9.86 -0.87 -1.30
N HIS A 152 8.72 -0.35 -1.76
CA HIS A 152 8.70 0.83 -2.62
C HIS A 152 9.09 2.13 -1.90
N MET A 153 8.86 2.23 -0.58
CA MET A 153 9.38 3.35 0.20
C MET A 153 10.92 3.30 0.28
N LEU A 154 11.51 2.12 0.47
CA LEU A 154 12.97 1.95 0.49
C LEU A 154 13.60 2.12 -0.90
N ASP A 155 12.90 1.79 -1.98
CA ASP A 155 13.38 2.01 -3.34
C ASP A 155 13.26 3.47 -3.79
N ASN A 156 12.39 4.28 -3.17
CA ASN A 156 12.16 5.68 -3.55
C ASN A 156 13.44 6.54 -3.43
N ASP A 157 14.00 6.97 -4.55
CA ASP A 157 15.25 7.74 -4.64
C ASP A 157 15.18 9.16 -4.06
N LYS A 158 13.98 9.71 -3.87
CA LYS A 158 13.77 11.03 -3.26
C LYS A 158 13.87 11.01 -1.74
N ILE A 159 13.88 9.84 -1.12
CA ILE A 159 13.99 9.67 0.33
C ILE A 159 15.46 9.44 0.68
N SER A 160 15.99 10.21 1.64
CA SER A 160 17.39 10.10 2.04
C SER A 160 17.72 8.72 2.61
N LYS A 161 18.97 8.27 2.39
CA LYS A 161 19.48 7.00 2.96
C LYS A 161 19.30 6.95 4.48
N GLU A 162 19.57 8.06 5.18
CA GLU A 162 19.37 8.19 6.62
C GLU A 162 17.90 7.94 7.04
N THR A 163 16.94 8.53 6.32
CA THR A 163 15.51 8.34 6.60
C THR A 163 15.08 6.89 6.38
N LYS A 164 15.55 6.28 5.28
CA LYS A 164 15.29 4.87 4.97
C LYS A 164 15.89 3.94 6.03
N GLU A 165 17.12 4.21 6.44
CA GLU A 165 17.81 3.44 7.48
C GLU A 165 17.08 3.55 8.83
N LYS A 166 16.70 4.76 9.24
CA LYS A 166 15.92 4.99 10.47
C LYS A 166 14.60 4.23 10.45
N LEU A 167 13.88 4.27 9.32
CA LEU A 167 12.62 3.53 9.15
C LEU A 167 12.85 2.02 9.26
N ILE A 168 13.74 1.44 8.46
CA ILE A 168 13.91 -0.02 8.40
C ILE A 168 14.45 -0.59 9.71
N ASN A 169 15.33 0.14 10.40
CA ASN A 169 15.79 -0.25 11.74
C ASN A 169 14.64 -0.30 12.74
N ARG A 170 13.71 0.67 12.70
CA ARG A 170 12.50 0.64 13.56
C ARG A 170 11.56 -0.51 13.18
N ILE A 171 11.37 -0.80 11.90
CA ILE A 171 10.56 -1.94 11.46
C ILE A 171 11.17 -3.27 11.93
N ILE A 172 12.49 -3.43 11.82
CA ILE A 172 13.20 -4.61 12.35
C ILE A 172 13.02 -4.69 13.87
N ASP A 173 13.09 -3.59 14.59
CA ASP A 173 12.89 -3.55 16.04
C ASP A 173 11.48 -4.00 16.44
N ILE A 174 10.45 -3.41 15.84
CA ILE A 174 9.03 -3.76 16.10
C ILE A 174 8.76 -5.24 15.80
N THR A 175 9.41 -5.81 14.79
CA THR A 175 9.14 -7.19 14.34
C THR A 175 10.02 -8.26 15.00
N LYS A 176 10.84 -7.92 16.02
CA LYS A 176 11.75 -8.87 16.69
C LYS A 176 11.06 -10.16 17.18
N GLY A 177 9.81 -10.09 17.64
CA GLY A 177 9.04 -11.27 18.07
C GLY A 177 8.47 -12.13 16.94
N ASN A 178 8.59 -11.72 15.66
CA ASN A 178 8.13 -12.47 14.49
C ASN A 178 9.32 -12.73 13.55
N LYS A 179 9.98 -13.88 13.73
CA LYS A 179 11.22 -14.24 13.01
C LYS A 179 11.07 -14.14 11.49
N GLN A 180 9.99 -14.68 10.93
CA GLN A 180 9.78 -14.71 9.48
C GLN A 180 9.74 -13.30 8.88
N GLN A 181 8.95 -12.39 9.46
CA GLN A 181 8.84 -11.02 8.98
C GLN A 181 10.13 -10.23 9.25
N ASN A 182 10.76 -10.45 10.40
CA ASN A 182 12.01 -9.80 10.76
C ASN A 182 13.13 -10.12 9.77
N ASP A 183 13.26 -11.39 9.37
CA ASP A 183 14.27 -11.84 8.42
C ASP A 183 14.06 -11.22 7.02
N ILE A 184 12.81 -10.97 6.61
CA ILE A 184 12.50 -10.25 5.37
C ILE A 184 12.99 -8.80 5.44
N TYR A 185 12.71 -8.09 6.54
CA TYR A 185 13.10 -6.69 6.67
C TYR A 185 14.62 -6.50 6.85
N LYS A 186 15.31 -7.48 7.43
CA LYS A 186 16.79 -7.52 7.42
C LYS A 186 17.34 -7.66 6.01
N LYS A 187 16.74 -8.50 5.16
CA LYS A 187 17.13 -8.60 3.75
C LYS A 187 16.88 -7.30 2.99
N TYR A 188 15.75 -6.63 3.26
CA TYR A 188 15.48 -5.31 2.67
C TYR A 188 16.52 -4.27 3.08
N LYS A 189 16.94 -4.26 4.35
CA LYS A 189 18.03 -3.39 4.81
C LYS A 189 19.33 -3.66 4.04
N SER A 190 19.75 -4.93 3.95
CA SER A 190 20.96 -5.32 3.21
C SER A 190 20.93 -4.77 1.79
N TYR A 191 19.84 -5.02 1.07
CA TYR A 191 19.70 -4.64 -0.33
C TYR A 191 19.62 -3.12 -0.56
N PHE A 192 18.83 -2.39 0.23
CA PHE A 192 18.57 -0.97 -0.02
C PHE A 192 19.52 -0.01 0.68
N ILE A 193 20.18 -0.43 1.76
CA ILE A 193 20.99 0.43 2.63
C ILE A 193 22.46 0.01 2.61
N ASP A 194 22.75 -1.28 2.74
CA ASP A 194 24.12 -1.74 2.94
C ASP A 194 24.85 -1.96 1.60
N GLU A 195 24.14 -2.43 0.58
CA GLU A 195 24.69 -2.72 -0.77
C GLU A 195 24.66 -1.53 -1.75
N ARG A 196 24.05 -0.38 -1.36
CA ARG A 196 23.94 0.85 -2.17
C ARG A 196 24.72 2.03 -1.61
#